data_AF-A0A098EFP3-F1
#
_entry.id   AF-A0A098EFP3-F1
#
_cell.length_a   1.000
_cell.length_b   1.000
_cell.length_c   1.000
_cell.angle_alpha   90.00
_cell.angle_beta   90.00
_cell.angle_gamma   90.00
#
_symmetry.space_group_name_H-M   'P 1'
#
loop_
_entity.id
_entity.type
_entity.pdbx_description
1 polymer ?
#
loop_
_entity_poly.entity_id
_entity_poly.type
_entity_poly.pdbx_seq_one_letter_code
_entity_poly.pdbx_strand_id
1 'polypeptide(L)'
;MKSAKYVVFWLGLTIGLAFVFDLKNKMHQHMGATAVSVASQAYGVGASVRKSSDGHFYVFASINGENIKFLVDTGATDVVLSHKDAQRIGAHMRPSKTSKTYHTANGAIQAQYFLIPEMKVGALIARNVGASISTSQLETSLLGMSFLKNFRFVMKKDELVLYQD
;
A
#
# COMPACT_ATOMS: atom_id res chain seq x y z
N MET A 1 -33.78 47.55 -6.59
CA MET A 1 -33.09 46.38 -7.20
C MET A 1 -31.60 46.69 -7.41
N LYS A 2 -30.73 46.55 -6.39
CA LYS A 2 -29.27 46.73 -6.52
C LYS A 2 -28.41 45.66 -5.83
N SER A 3 -29.03 44.70 -5.12
CA SER A 3 -28.32 43.65 -4.37
C SER A 3 -28.07 42.35 -5.14
N ALA A 4 -28.81 42.08 -6.22
CA ALA A 4 -28.69 40.83 -7.00
C ALA A 4 -27.34 40.69 -7.74
N LYS A 5 -26.69 41.82 -8.09
CA LYS A 5 -25.41 41.82 -8.83
C LYS A 5 -24.23 41.34 -7.97
N TYR A 6 -24.28 41.56 -6.65
CA TYR A 6 -23.22 41.15 -5.73
C TYR A 6 -23.29 39.65 -5.40
N VAL A 7 -24.49 39.07 -5.38
CA VAL A 7 -24.68 37.63 -5.10
C VAL A 7 -24.11 36.77 -6.23
N VAL A 8 -24.29 37.18 -7.48
CA VAL A 8 -23.71 36.50 -8.66
C VAL A 8 -22.19 36.61 -8.68
N PHE A 9 -21.63 37.77 -8.28
CA PHE A 9 -20.19 37.97 -8.16
C PHE A 9 -19.56 37.07 -7.08
N TRP A 10 -20.18 36.98 -5.90
CA TRP A 10 -19.69 36.14 -4.81
C TRP A 10 -19.81 34.63 -5.11
N LEU A 11 -20.88 34.17 -5.78
CA LEU A 11 -21.01 32.78 -6.22
C LEU A 11 -20.01 32.41 -7.33
N GLY A 12 -19.74 33.32 -8.26
CA GLY A 12 -18.71 33.11 -9.28
C GLY A 12 -17.30 32.99 -8.69
N LEU A 13 -17.00 33.80 -7.66
CA LEU A 13 -15.71 33.78 -6.97
C LEU A 13 -15.48 32.46 -6.21
N THR A 14 -16.48 31.94 -5.51
CA THR A 14 -16.36 30.68 -4.75
C THR A 14 -16.25 29.46 -5.67
N ILE A 15 -17.02 29.42 -6.76
CA ILE A 15 -16.93 28.35 -7.77
C ILE A 15 -15.58 28.41 -8.49
N GLY A 16 -15.08 29.61 -8.82
CA GLY A 16 -13.76 29.79 -9.41
C GLY A 16 -12.62 29.35 -8.49
N LEU A 17 -12.69 29.68 -7.19
CA LEU A 17 -11.72 29.25 -6.18
C LEU A 17 -11.76 27.73 -5.98
N ALA A 18 -12.95 27.12 -5.92
CA ALA A 18 -13.10 25.67 -5.82
C ALA A 18 -12.52 24.94 -7.04
N PHE A 19 -12.72 25.49 -8.25
CA PHE A 19 -12.18 24.94 -9.49
C PHE A 19 -10.65 25.04 -9.59
N VAL A 20 -10.06 26.17 -9.17
CA VAL A 20 -8.60 26.33 -9.10
C VAL A 20 -7.99 25.42 -8.02
N PHE A 21 -8.68 25.22 -6.89
CA PHE A 21 -8.26 24.28 -5.85
C PHE A 21 -8.31 22.83 -6.35
N ASP A 22 -9.36 22.46 -7.09
CA ASP A 22 -9.51 21.12 -7.69
C ASP A 22 -8.47 20.85 -8.79
N LEU A 23 -8.13 21.85 -9.63
CA LEU A 23 -7.05 21.74 -10.61
C LEU A 23 -5.68 21.55 -9.96
N LYS A 24 -5.37 22.28 -8.88
CA LYS A 24 -4.13 22.08 -8.13
C LYS A 24 -4.09 20.69 -7.48
N ASN A 25 -5.20 20.22 -6.93
CA ASN A 25 -5.28 18.89 -6.32
C ASN A 25 -5.07 17.76 -7.35
N LYS A 26 -5.66 17.88 -8.56
CA LYS A 26 -5.48 16.90 -9.65
C LYS A 26 -4.04 16.84 -10.17
N MET A 27 -3.30 17.95 -10.16
CA MET A 27 -1.88 17.95 -10.53
C MET A 27 -0.97 17.33 -9.47
N HIS A 28 -1.31 17.42 -8.18
CA HIS A 28 -0.55 16.76 -7.11
C HIS A 28 -0.78 15.23 -7.08
N GLN A 29 -1.91 14.74 -7.60
CA GLN A 29 -2.21 13.30 -7.64
C GLN A 29 -1.46 12.50 -8.72
N HIS A 30 -0.80 13.17 -9.67
CA HIS A 30 -0.03 12.49 -10.72
C HIS A 30 1.49 12.54 -10.53
N MET A 31 1.99 13.16 -9.45
CA MET A 31 3.42 13.16 -9.09
C MET A 31 3.72 12.54 -7.72
N GLY A 32 2.77 11.81 -7.13
CA GLY A 32 3.01 10.88 -6.03
C GLY A 32 3.70 9.59 -6.48
N ALA A 33 4.69 9.69 -7.38
CA ALA A 33 5.63 8.61 -7.57
C ALA A 33 6.31 8.42 -6.21
N THR A 34 6.04 7.29 -5.58
CA THR A 34 6.62 6.88 -4.31
C THR A 34 8.11 6.75 -4.54
N ALA A 35 8.84 7.86 -4.37
CA ALA A 35 10.28 7.87 -4.48
C ALA A 35 10.81 7.11 -3.26
N VAL A 36 11.11 5.82 -3.45
CA VAL A 36 11.94 5.07 -2.52
C VAL A 36 13.32 5.73 -2.62
N SER A 37 13.61 6.66 -1.70
CA SER A 37 14.95 7.17 -1.55
C SER A 37 15.79 6.06 -0.93
N VAL A 38 16.73 5.50 -1.70
CA VAL A 38 17.74 4.59 -1.18
C VAL A 38 18.65 5.43 -0.30
N ALA A 39 18.37 5.47 1.01
CA ALA A 39 19.24 6.12 1.97
C ALA A 39 20.48 5.24 2.15
N SER A 40 21.56 5.54 1.43
CA SER A 40 22.87 4.96 1.70
C SER A 40 23.43 5.60 2.98
N GLN A 41 23.09 5.05 4.15
CA GLN A 41 23.73 5.48 5.39
C GLN A 41 23.88 4.30 6.36
N ALA A 42 25.14 3.86 6.49
CA ALA A 42 25.73 3.01 7.55
C ALA A 42 25.08 1.64 7.89
N TYR A 43 23.91 1.29 7.36
CA TYR A 43 23.12 0.10 7.74
C TYR A 43 22.68 -0.77 6.55
N GLY A 44 23.43 -0.80 5.45
CA GLY A 44 23.10 -1.65 4.29
C GLY A 44 22.10 -1.03 3.31
N VAL A 45 21.40 -1.89 2.56
CA VAL A 45 20.37 -1.49 1.58
C VAL A 45 19.09 -1.13 2.35
N GLY A 46 18.55 0.07 2.12
CA GLY A 46 17.37 0.56 2.81
C GLY A 46 16.29 1.14 1.88
N ALA A 47 15.04 1.06 2.32
CA ALA A 47 13.90 1.71 1.68
C ALA A 47 13.19 2.63 2.67
N SER A 48 13.00 3.90 2.30
CA SER A 48 12.15 4.85 3.03
C SER A 48 10.84 5.08 2.29
N VAL A 49 9.76 5.12 3.05
CA VAL A 49 8.38 5.28 2.58
C VAL A 49 7.75 6.41 3.37
N ARG A 50 7.33 7.46 2.66
CA ARG A 50 6.58 8.56 3.28
C ARG A 50 5.12 8.19 3.45
N LYS A 51 4.54 8.69 4.53
CA LYS A 51 3.10 8.59 4.78
C LYS A 51 2.34 9.34 3.68
N SER A 52 1.31 8.67 3.14
CA SER A 52 0.37 9.24 2.19
C SER A 52 -0.54 10.27 2.86
N SER A 53 -1.21 11.11 2.08
CA SER A 53 -2.13 12.15 2.57
C SER A 53 -3.34 11.57 3.33
N ASP A 54 -3.69 10.31 3.07
CA ASP A 54 -4.73 9.57 3.79
C ASP A 54 -4.26 9.03 5.16
N GLY A 55 -2.99 9.23 5.51
CA GLY A 55 -2.41 8.80 6.78
C GLY A 55 -1.82 7.39 6.76
N HIS A 56 -1.82 6.71 5.62
CA HIS A 56 -1.32 5.34 5.47
C HIS A 56 0.04 5.26 4.78
N PHE A 57 0.74 4.15 4.97
CA PHE A 57 1.97 3.85 4.23
C PHE A 57 1.65 2.89 3.08
N TYR A 58 2.10 3.23 1.87
CA TYR A 58 1.97 2.37 0.71
C TYR A 58 3.32 2.02 0.13
N VAL A 59 3.51 0.76 -0.24
CA VAL A 59 4.71 0.29 -0.93
C VAL A 59 4.33 -0.39 -2.23
N PHE A 60 5.21 -0.28 -3.22
CA PHE A 60 5.13 -1.12 -4.41
C PHE A 60 6.08 -2.29 -4.23
N ALA A 61 5.55 -3.51 -4.35
CA ALA A 61 6.35 -4.72 -4.33
C ALA A 61 6.27 -5.44 -5.68
N SER A 62 7.41 -5.93 -6.16
CA SER A 62 7.49 -6.78 -7.34
C SER A 62 7.36 -8.25 -6.92
N ILE A 63 6.39 -8.94 -7.53
CA ILE A 63 6.12 -10.36 -7.34
C ILE A 63 5.94 -10.97 -8.73
N ASN A 64 6.74 -11.98 -9.09
CA ASN A 64 6.67 -12.62 -10.42
C ASN A 64 6.72 -11.62 -11.60
N GLY A 65 7.41 -10.48 -11.45
CA GLY A 65 7.48 -9.42 -12.47
C GLY A 65 6.32 -8.42 -12.43
N GLU A 66 5.25 -8.70 -11.68
CA GLU A 66 4.13 -7.77 -11.47
C GLU A 66 4.43 -6.80 -10.32
N ASN A 67 4.19 -5.51 -10.55
CA ASN A 67 4.24 -4.50 -9.50
C ASN A 67 2.86 -4.34 -8.86
N ILE A 68 2.78 -4.71 -7.59
CA ILE A 68 1.57 -4.67 -6.78
C ILE A 68 1.70 -3.58 -5.71
N LYS A 69 0.67 -2.76 -5.56
CA LYS A 69 0.59 -1.75 -4.50
C LYS A 69 0.06 -2.42 -3.23
N PHE A 70 0.76 -2.23 -2.13
CA PHE A 70 0.35 -2.70 -0.81
C PHE A 70 0.16 -1.56 0.17
N LEU A 71 -0.85 -1.68 1.01
CA LEU A 71 -1.00 -0.94 2.25
C LEU A 71 -0.18 -1.64 3.34
N VAL A 72 0.68 -0.92 4.06
CA VAL A 72 1.43 -1.51 5.19
C VAL A 72 0.48 -1.73 6.37
N ASP A 73 0.39 -2.98 6.83
CA ASP A 73 -0.47 -3.38 7.95
C ASP A 73 0.31 -4.28 8.92
N THR A 74 0.78 -3.71 10.02
CA THR A 74 1.48 -4.45 11.08
C THR A 74 0.56 -5.37 11.88
N GLY A 75 -0.77 -5.22 11.74
CA GLY A 75 -1.77 -6.11 12.36
C GLY A 75 -2.03 -7.38 11.55
N ALA A 76 -1.66 -7.40 10.27
CA ALA A 76 -1.78 -8.58 9.43
C ALA A 76 -0.60 -9.55 9.65
N THR A 77 -0.89 -10.80 10.04
CA THR A 77 0.14 -11.83 10.23
C THR A 77 0.85 -12.18 8.92
N ASP A 78 0.09 -12.31 7.84
CA ASP A 78 0.57 -12.69 6.51
C ASP A 78 0.37 -11.54 5.52
N VAL A 79 1.02 -11.59 4.36
CA VAL A 79 0.69 -10.73 3.23
C VAL A 79 -0.71 -11.11 2.74
N VAL A 80 -1.63 -10.16 2.63
CA VAL A 80 -3.00 -10.43 2.21
C VAL A 80 -3.20 -9.84 0.82
N LEU A 81 -3.43 -10.69 -0.16
CA LEU A 81 -3.68 -10.27 -1.54
C LEU A 81 -5.17 -10.05 -1.76
N SER A 82 -5.49 -8.95 -2.45
CA SER A 82 -6.79 -8.80 -3.07
C SER A 82 -7.00 -9.91 -4.12
N HIS A 83 -8.25 -10.27 -4.40
CA HIS A 83 -8.55 -11.24 -5.46
C HIS A 83 -7.96 -10.80 -6.82
N LYS A 84 -8.03 -9.50 -7.11
CA LYS A 84 -7.48 -8.90 -8.33
C LYS A 84 -5.96 -9.08 -8.41
N ASP A 85 -5.23 -8.77 -7.34
CA ASP A 85 -3.78 -8.88 -7.35
C ASP A 85 -3.31 -10.33 -7.33
N ALA A 86 -4.03 -11.21 -6.61
CA ALA A 86 -3.78 -12.65 -6.65
C ALA A 86 -3.91 -13.24 -8.06
N GLN A 87 -4.88 -12.76 -8.85
CA GLN A 87 -5.00 -13.13 -10.27
C GLN A 87 -3.85 -12.59 -11.11
N ARG A 88 -3.42 -11.34 -10.88
CA ARG A 88 -2.32 -10.69 -11.62
C ARG A 88 -0.99 -11.40 -11.44
N ILE A 89 -0.63 -11.78 -10.22
CA ILE A 89 0.67 -12.42 -9.93
C ILE A 89 0.75 -13.89 -10.42
N GLY A 90 -0.32 -14.39 -11.03
CA GLY A 90 -0.38 -15.68 -11.71
C GLY A 90 -0.77 -16.84 -10.80
N ALA A 91 -1.74 -17.63 -11.26
CA ALA A 91 -2.28 -18.86 -10.63
C ALA A 91 -1.26 -20.02 -10.49
N HIS A 92 0.04 -19.78 -10.73
CA HIS A 92 1.12 -20.76 -10.56
C HIS A 92 1.70 -20.76 -9.15
N MET A 93 1.24 -19.86 -8.28
CA MET A 93 1.32 -20.06 -6.85
C MET A 93 0.44 -21.27 -6.54
N ARG A 94 1.02 -22.48 -6.68
CA ARG A 94 0.33 -23.75 -6.38
C ARG A 94 -0.45 -23.50 -5.10
N PRO A 95 -1.79 -23.50 -5.14
CA PRO A 95 -2.57 -23.47 -3.93
C PRO A 95 -1.96 -24.53 -3.04
N SER A 96 -1.42 -24.12 -1.89
CA SER A 96 -1.34 -25.11 -0.85
C SER A 96 -2.78 -25.62 -0.73
N LYS A 97 -3.03 -26.93 -0.78
CA LYS A 97 -4.37 -27.46 -0.45
C LYS A 97 -4.79 -27.09 0.99
N THR A 98 -3.90 -26.39 1.70
CA THR A 98 -4.03 -25.84 3.03
C THR A 98 -4.74 -24.48 2.99
N SER A 99 -5.98 -24.47 3.46
CA SER A 99 -6.54 -23.27 4.08
C SER A 99 -5.88 -23.06 5.45
N LYS A 100 -5.74 -21.80 5.87
CA LYS A 100 -5.31 -21.43 7.22
C LYS A 100 -6.43 -20.66 7.90
N THR A 101 -6.64 -20.93 9.18
CA THR A 101 -7.61 -20.21 10.00
C THR A 101 -6.97 -18.94 10.56
N TYR A 102 -7.63 -17.81 10.38
CA TYR A 102 -7.23 -16.50 10.89
C TYR A 102 -8.27 -16.01 11.87
N HIS A 103 -7.82 -15.47 13.00
CA HIS A 103 -8.68 -14.84 13.99
C HIS A 103 -8.70 -13.35 13.73
N THR A 104 -9.86 -12.82 13.38
CA THR A 104 -10.09 -11.40 13.13
C THR A 104 -11.04 -10.83 14.18
N ALA A 105 -11.22 -9.51 14.19
CA ALA A 105 -12.19 -8.86 15.07
C ALA A 105 -13.64 -9.36 14.86
N ASN A 106 -13.96 -9.83 13.65
CA ASN A 106 -15.28 -10.35 13.29
C ASN A 106 -15.39 -11.88 13.44
N GLY A 107 -14.41 -12.52 14.08
CA GLY A 107 -14.36 -13.96 14.28
C GLY A 107 -13.33 -14.66 13.40
N ALA A 108 -13.39 -15.99 13.42
CA ALA A 108 -12.45 -16.84 12.68
C ALA A 108 -12.86 -16.98 11.21
N ILE A 109 -11.90 -16.80 10.30
CA ILE A 109 -12.08 -16.99 8.86
C ILE A 109 -11.07 -18.03 8.35
N GLN A 110 -11.42 -18.78 7.31
CA GLN A 110 -10.47 -19.62 6.59
C GLN A 110 -10.09 -18.94 5.28
N ALA A 111 -8.79 -18.72 5.06
CA ALA A 111 -8.29 -18.15 3.83
C ALA A 111 -7.31 -19.11 3.14
N GLN A 112 -7.28 -19.05 1.82
CA GLN A 112 -6.33 -19.80 1.00
C GLN A 112 -4.92 -19.26 1.27
N TYR A 113 -4.00 -20.14 1.66
CA TYR A 113 -2.63 -19.79 2.02
C TYR A 113 -1.62 -20.35 1.02
N PHE A 114 -0.55 -19.60 0.78
CA PHE A 114 0.58 -20.02 -0.04
C PHE A 114 1.86 -19.25 0.32
N LEU A 115 2.97 -19.65 -0.28
CA LEU A 115 4.26 -18.98 -0.12
C LEU A 115 4.63 -18.25 -1.41
N ILE A 116 4.93 -16.95 -1.29
CA ILE A 116 5.57 -16.17 -2.34
C ILE A 116 7.06 -16.47 -2.33
N PRO A 117 7.64 -17.07 -3.39
CA PRO A 117 9.05 -17.46 -3.40
C PRO A 117 9.99 -16.28 -3.20
N GLU A 118 9.68 -15.15 -3.83
CA GLU A 118 10.46 -13.93 -3.77
C GLU A 118 9.54 -12.71 -3.91
N MET A 119 9.71 -11.72 -3.03
CA MET A 119 9.01 -10.45 -3.07
C MET A 119 10.02 -9.32 -2.88
N LYS A 120 10.00 -8.31 -3.76
CA LYS A 120 10.98 -7.21 -3.76
C LYS A 120 10.33 -5.86 -3.50
N VAL A 121 10.92 -5.04 -2.64
CA VAL A 121 10.53 -3.63 -2.44
C VAL A 121 11.77 -2.77 -2.66
N GLY A 122 11.85 -2.09 -3.80
CA GLY A 122 13.09 -1.46 -4.24
C GLY A 122 14.20 -2.51 -4.33
N ALA A 123 15.28 -2.31 -3.59
CA ALA A 123 16.41 -3.24 -3.51
C ALA A 123 16.27 -4.27 -2.36
N LEU A 124 15.22 -4.20 -1.54
CA LEU A 124 14.96 -5.15 -0.46
C LEU A 124 14.34 -6.43 -1.00
N ILE A 125 14.82 -7.59 -0.56
CA ILE A 125 14.35 -8.90 -1.03
C ILE A 125 13.94 -9.77 0.16
N ALA A 126 12.68 -10.22 0.17
CA ALA A 126 12.19 -11.25 1.08
C ALA A 126 11.89 -12.54 0.30
N ARG A 127 12.18 -13.70 0.92
CA ARG A 127 11.98 -15.03 0.31
C ARG A 127 11.01 -15.85 1.15
N ASN A 128 10.28 -16.76 0.50
CA ASN A 128 9.32 -17.67 1.15
C ASN A 128 8.31 -16.93 2.06
N VAL A 129 7.75 -15.83 1.54
CA VAL A 129 6.85 -14.95 2.28
C VAL A 129 5.46 -15.60 2.36
N GLY A 130 4.97 -15.80 3.57
CA GLY A 130 3.61 -16.29 3.82
C GLY A 130 2.57 -15.30 3.30
N ALA A 131 1.65 -15.78 2.47
CA ALA A 131 0.61 -14.96 1.90
C ALA A 131 -0.74 -15.68 1.87
N SER A 132 -1.81 -14.91 1.88
CA SER A 132 -3.17 -15.40 1.75
C SER A 132 -4.01 -14.55 0.80
N ILE A 133 -5.08 -15.13 0.26
CA ILE A 133 -6.08 -14.39 -0.51
C ILE A 133 -7.18 -13.93 0.45
N SER A 134 -7.51 -12.64 0.38
CA SER A 134 -8.61 -12.07 1.17
C SER A 134 -9.91 -12.84 0.95
N THR A 135 -10.65 -13.13 2.02
CA THR A 135 -11.98 -13.77 1.93
C THR A 135 -13.11 -12.76 1.67
N SER A 136 -12.82 -11.47 1.84
CA SER A 136 -13.73 -10.36 1.57
C SER A 136 -13.19 -9.49 0.43
N GLN A 137 -14.03 -8.58 -0.05
CA GLN A 137 -13.61 -7.58 -1.01
C GLN A 137 -12.59 -6.62 -0.35
N LEU A 138 -11.37 -6.65 -0.88
CA LEU A 138 -10.25 -5.84 -0.43
C LEU A 138 -9.77 -4.99 -1.62
N GLU A 139 -9.83 -3.68 -1.48
CA GLU A 139 -9.47 -2.73 -2.54
C GLU A 139 -7.95 -2.63 -2.76
N THR A 140 -7.16 -2.81 -1.71
CA THR A 140 -5.69 -2.76 -1.79
C THR A 140 -5.10 -3.87 -0.94
N SER A 141 -4.18 -4.63 -1.50
CA SER A 141 -3.48 -5.71 -0.82
C SER A 141 -2.73 -5.21 0.43
N LEU A 142 -2.57 -6.06 1.45
CA LEU A 142 -1.94 -5.72 2.72
C LEU A 142 -0.53 -6.32 2.81
N LEU A 143 0.45 -5.50 3.19
CA LEU A 143 1.81 -5.91 3.48
C LEU A 143 1.91 -6.23 4.98
N GLY A 144 1.77 -7.52 5.30
CA GLY A 144 1.79 -8.00 6.67
C GLY A 144 3.17 -8.34 7.23
N MET A 145 3.16 -8.86 8.46
CA MET A 145 4.35 -9.21 9.23
C MET A 145 5.16 -10.35 8.62
N SER A 146 4.57 -11.24 7.82
CA SER A 146 5.31 -12.29 7.10
C SER A 146 6.36 -11.73 6.14
N PHE A 147 6.18 -10.51 5.63
CA PHE A 147 7.18 -9.75 4.88
C PHE A 147 8.01 -8.85 5.79
N LEU A 148 7.37 -8.01 6.61
CA LEU A 148 8.06 -6.96 7.40
C LEU A 148 9.13 -7.53 8.34
N LYS A 149 8.90 -8.72 8.92
CA LYS A 149 9.85 -9.36 9.86
C LYS A 149 11.17 -9.81 9.23
N ASN A 150 11.29 -9.80 7.90
CA ASN A 150 12.55 -10.11 7.22
C ASN A 150 13.53 -8.93 7.26
N PHE A 151 13.09 -7.78 7.77
CA PHE A 151 13.83 -6.53 7.78
C PHE A 151 13.80 -5.92 9.18
N ARG A 152 14.85 -5.17 9.50
CA ARG A 152 14.77 -4.22 10.61
C ARG A 152 13.96 -3.04 10.11
N PHE A 153 12.94 -2.62 10.85
CA PHE A 153 12.12 -1.49 10.42
C PHE A 153 11.82 -0.53 11.56
N VAL A 154 11.68 0.74 11.21
CA VAL A 154 11.33 1.82 12.12
C VAL A 154 10.17 2.58 11.50
N MET A 155 9.06 2.66 12.22
CA MET A 155 7.91 3.48 11.84
C MET A 155 7.85 4.70 12.75
N LYS A 156 7.94 5.88 12.15
CA LYS A 156 7.76 7.19 12.78
C LYS A 156 6.48 7.84 12.26
N LYS A 157 6.15 9.03 12.78
CA LYS A 157 4.91 9.74 12.47
C LYS A 157 4.63 9.82 10.96
N ASP A 158 5.61 10.17 10.14
CA ASP A 158 5.41 10.41 8.70
C ASP A 158 6.30 9.55 7.80
N GLU A 159 7.05 8.62 8.38
CA GLU A 159 8.07 7.84 7.67
C GLU A 159 8.14 6.40 8.19
N LEU A 160 8.20 5.46 7.26
CA LEU A 160 8.55 4.06 7.49
C LEU A 160 9.90 3.81 6.82
N VAL A 161 10.86 3.30 7.57
CA VAL A 161 12.18 2.91 7.03
C VAL A 161 12.40 1.42 7.26
N LEU A 162 12.80 0.72 6.20
CA LEU A 162 13.15 -0.69 6.18
C LEU A 162 14.65 -0.84 5.88
N TYR A 163 15.32 -1.73 6.60
CA TYR A 163 16.74 -2.03 6.45
C TYR A 163 16.94 -3.53 6.29
N GLN A 164 17.76 -3.91 5.31
CA GLN A 164 18.23 -5.28 5.13
C GLN A 164 19.73 -5.32 5.46
N ASP A 165 20.08 -6.11 6.48
CA ASP A 165 21.47 -6.38 6.86
C ASP A 165 22.20 -7.20 5.78
#